data_AF-A0A914KX85-F1
#
_entry.id   AF-A0A914KX85-F1
#
_cell.length_a   1.000
_cell.length_b   1.000
_cell.length_c   1.000
_cell.angle_alpha   90.00
_cell.angle_beta   90.00
_cell.angle_gamma   90.00
#
_symmetry.space_group_name_H-M   'P 1'
#
loop_
_entity.id
_entity.type
_entity.pdbx_description
1 polymer ?
#
loop_
_entity_poly.entity_id
_entity_poly.type
_entity_poly.pdbx_seq_one_letter_code
_entity_poly.pdbx_strand_id
1 'polypeptide(L)'
;MYFIAHLFLFFSIFFTSILTNSPSELPECPFIDPSKDLNKWANLAVYPQKCNVTKEIPEEGSEERELYDKGIHRHYFNAWVSDKIGPEREIEIQAHEKCSEIDYSHVNLKTSIVIVYHNEAFSVLVRMINGLFRYTPSKLLKEIILYDDASESHSSIETQLKEYSKLKGGNWGELVKFFKTEERQGLIRAKVFASREASGDVIVFLDSHCEVTPRWLEPLLSTIQENKKRIVLPVVDLINANLFGYEKAMVAKGTFDWGLHYRWDYFDWSYFNNEENNIKPYKTPTMSGGLLAISTEYFREIGEYDVGMEIWGGENIELSLRVWLCGGEVLVAPCSRVGHVFRTRRPYKGKRGLDTSLYNALRTAKVWLGEYYEKQFLPARPSAKRIDPGDLTERFKLKEKLQCKPFDWFIENIEPDLMRRHDEL
;
A
#
# COMPACT_ATOMS: atom_id res chain seq x y z
N MET A 1 61.39 30.16 19.19
CA MET A 1 62.58 31.02 19.21
C MET A 1 63.29 30.82 17.87
N TYR A 2 62.74 31.39 16.79
CA TYR A 2 63.02 32.71 16.20
C TYR A 2 64.06 32.61 15.06
N PHE A 3 63.61 32.89 13.84
CA PHE A 3 64.29 33.59 12.72
C PHE A 3 63.30 33.54 11.54
N ILE A 4 62.39 34.50 11.30
CA ILE A 4 62.50 35.91 10.87
C ILE A 4 63.26 36.13 9.55
N ALA A 5 62.44 36.37 8.51
CA ALA A 5 62.47 37.43 7.48
C ALA A 5 63.60 37.54 6.44
N HIS A 6 63.21 37.51 5.17
CA HIS A 6 62.99 38.68 4.28
C HIS A 6 62.45 38.16 2.93
N LEU A 7 61.41 38.73 2.30
CA LEU A 7 61.45 40.03 1.61
C LEU A 7 60.02 40.55 1.34
N PHE A 8 59.82 41.85 1.57
CA PHE A 8 58.72 42.71 1.10
C PHE A 8 58.67 42.76 -0.46
N LEU A 9 57.68 43.25 -1.23
CA LEU A 9 56.67 44.30 -1.09
C LEU A 9 55.81 44.28 -2.39
N PHE A 10 54.49 44.53 -2.30
CA PHE A 10 53.65 45.40 -3.16
C PHE A 10 52.22 44.90 -3.40
N PHE A 11 51.30 45.74 -2.93
CA PHE A 11 49.86 45.77 -3.16
C PHE A 11 49.50 45.84 -4.66
N SER A 12 48.50 45.06 -5.07
CA SER A 12 47.39 45.62 -5.86
C SER A 12 46.13 44.76 -5.71
N ILE A 13 45.10 45.43 -5.23
CA ILE A 13 43.71 45.03 -5.08
C ILE A 13 43.18 44.37 -6.36
N PHE A 14 42.74 43.12 -6.26
CA PHE A 14 41.68 42.59 -7.12
C PHE A 14 40.60 41.99 -6.23
N PHE A 15 39.59 42.82 -5.96
CA PHE A 15 38.26 42.36 -5.58
C PHE A 15 37.70 41.60 -6.79
N THR A 16 37.81 40.28 -6.80
CA THR A 16 36.91 39.44 -7.58
C THR A 16 36.05 38.69 -6.59
N SER A 17 34.81 39.17 -6.49
CA SER A 17 33.69 38.51 -5.84
C SER A 17 33.68 37.02 -6.18
N ILE A 18 34.04 36.19 -5.21
CA ILE A 18 33.62 34.79 -5.21
C ILE A 18 32.11 34.84 -5.03
N LEU A 19 31.39 34.73 -6.14
CA LEU A 19 29.98 34.39 -6.15
C LEU A 19 29.85 33.06 -5.40
N THR A 20 29.46 33.13 -4.14
CA THR A 20 28.84 32.02 -3.43
C THR A 20 27.53 31.71 -4.15
N ASN A 21 27.58 30.90 -5.21
CA ASN A 21 26.39 30.26 -5.73
C ASN A 21 25.94 29.25 -4.66
N SER A 22 25.06 29.69 -3.75
CA SER A 22 24.18 28.75 -3.07
C SER A 22 23.36 28.05 -4.16
N PRO A 23 23.06 26.74 -4.03
CA PRO A 23 22.03 26.14 -4.87
C PRO A 23 20.78 27.00 -4.72
N SER A 24 20.20 27.49 -5.82
CA SER A 24 18.99 28.31 -5.74
C SER A 24 17.91 27.47 -5.05
N GLU A 25 17.53 27.83 -3.82
CA GLU A 25 16.40 27.20 -3.13
C GLU A 25 15.18 27.31 -4.04
N LEU A 26 14.51 26.18 -4.30
CA LEU A 26 13.28 26.18 -5.07
C LEU A 26 12.23 27.09 -4.38
N PRO A 27 11.48 27.92 -5.11
CA PRO A 27 10.40 28.73 -4.54
C PRO A 27 9.36 27.86 -3.82
N GLU A 28 8.59 28.41 -2.90
CA GLU A 28 7.56 27.63 -2.20
C GLU A 28 6.39 27.25 -3.11
N CYS A 29 5.85 26.04 -2.96
CA CYS A 29 4.64 25.66 -3.68
C CYS A 29 3.41 26.40 -3.13
N PRO A 30 2.58 27.01 -3.99
CA PRO A 30 1.39 27.71 -3.52
C PRO A 30 0.41 26.73 -2.88
N PHE A 31 -0.12 27.08 -1.71
CA PHE A 31 -1.23 26.35 -1.13
C PHE A 31 -2.55 26.80 -1.75
N ILE A 32 -3.38 25.84 -2.14
CA ILE A 32 -4.75 26.07 -2.57
C ILE A 32 -5.61 25.04 -1.86
N ASP A 33 -6.54 25.51 -1.05
CA ASP A 33 -7.50 24.63 -0.36
C ASP A 33 -8.53 24.08 -1.37
N PRO A 34 -8.52 22.76 -1.67
CA PRO A 34 -9.46 22.18 -2.63
C PRO A 34 -10.92 22.26 -2.19
N SER A 35 -11.18 22.49 -0.89
CA SER A 35 -12.55 22.69 -0.38
C SER A 35 -13.09 24.09 -0.64
N LYS A 36 -12.22 25.06 -0.95
CA LYS A 36 -12.59 26.46 -1.23
C LYS A 36 -12.55 26.79 -2.73
N ASP A 37 -11.52 26.33 -3.44
CA ASP A 37 -11.34 26.61 -4.87
C ASP A 37 -10.84 25.36 -5.61
N LEU A 38 -11.76 24.42 -5.81
CA LEU A 38 -11.48 23.16 -6.49
C LEU A 38 -10.98 23.38 -7.92
N ASN A 39 -11.53 24.37 -8.64
CA ASN A 39 -11.13 24.63 -10.03
C ASN A 39 -9.67 25.10 -10.12
N LYS A 40 -9.25 26.01 -9.25
CA LYS A 40 -7.85 26.45 -9.23
C LYS A 40 -6.91 25.34 -8.77
N TRP A 41 -7.30 24.55 -7.77
CA TRP A 41 -6.52 23.40 -7.30
C TRP A 41 -6.39 22.31 -8.38
N ALA A 42 -7.47 21.98 -9.09
CA ALA A 42 -7.49 20.96 -10.14
C ALA A 42 -6.62 21.31 -11.38
N ASN A 43 -6.31 22.60 -11.54
CA ASN A 43 -5.45 23.13 -12.60
C ASN A 43 -4.05 23.50 -12.10
N LEU A 44 -3.68 23.10 -10.88
CA LEU A 44 -2.28 23.09 -10.46
C LEU A 44 -1.49 22.27 -11.48
N ALA A 45 -0.50 22.90 -12.07
CA ALA A 45 0.21 22.28 -13.17
C ALA A 45 1.11 21.15 -12.68
N VAL A 46 1.16 20.09 -13.49
CA VAL A 46 1.94 18.86 -13.26
C VAL A 46 3.41 19.15 -13.51
N TYR A 47 4.02 20.03 -12.72
CA TYR A 47 5.41 20.41 -12.93
C TYR A 47 6.34 19.61 -12.00
N PRO A 48 7.45 19.06 -12.54
CA PRO A 48 8.48 18.46 -11.70
C PRO A 48 9.05 19.52 -10.76
N GLN A 49 9.17 19.17 -9.48
CA GLN A 49 9.99 19.76 -8.41
C GLN A 49 10.70 21.11 -8.71
N LYS A 50 9.95 22.13 -9.13
CA LYS A 50 10.45 23.52 -9.23
C LYS A 50 10.01 24.35 -8.06
N CYS A 51 9.22 23.77 -7.16
CA CYS A 51 8.87 24.40 -5.91
C CYS A 51 9.07 23.42 -4.75
N ASN A 52 9.39 23.98 -3.58
CA ASN A 52 9.60 23.23 -2.37
C ASN A 52 8.26 23.04 -1.63
N VAL A 53 7.80 21.80 -1.50
CA VAL A 53 6.62 21.43 -0.69
C VAL A 53 6.95 21.25 0.80
N THR A 54 8.24 21.33 1.17
CA THR A 54 8.80 20.93 2.47
C THR A 54 9.28 22.09 3.35
N LYS A 55 9.09 23.35 2.93
CA LYS A 55 9.48 24.51 3.76
C LYS A 55 8.56 24.65 4.99
N GLU A 56 9.02 25.41 5.98
CA GLU A 56 8.60 25.45 7.39
C GLU A 56 7.09 25.33 7.61
N ILE A 57 6.74 24.58 8.67
CA ILE A 57 5.38 24.46 9.21
C ILE A 57 4.68 25.84 9.19
N PRO A 58 3.42 25.95 8.73
CA PRO A 58 2.73 27.23 8.65
C PRO A 58 2.77 28.00 9.97
N GLU A 59 2.82 29.33 9.90
CA GLU A 59 2.88 30.20 11.08
C GLU A 59 1.71 29.94 12.04
N GLU A 60 2.00 29.92 13.35
CA GLU A 60 0.97 29.75 14.37
C GLU A 60 -0.12 30.83 14.27
N GLY A 61 -1.39 30.41 14.32
CA GLY A 61 -2.54 31.30 14.19
C GLY A 61 -2.97 31.61 12.75
N SER A 62 -2.26 31.11 11.73
CA SER A 62 -2.71 31.20 10.34
C SER A 62 -3.79 30.17 9.99
N GLU A 63 -4.60 30.45 8.96
CA GLU A 63 -5.58 29.49 8.45
C GLU A 63 -4.91 28.20 7.90
N GLU A 64 -3.74 28.34 7.26
CA GLU A 64 -2.97 27.20 6.77
C GLU A 64 -2.47 26.30 7.92
N ARG A 65 -2.15 26.88 9.08
CA ARG A 65 -1.77 26.12 10.27
C ARG A 65 -2.92 25.24 10.77
N GLU A 66 -4.15 25.75 10.78
CA GLU A 66 -5.33 24.97 11.17
C GLU A 66 -5.56 23.79 10.22
N LEU A 67 -5.38 24.00 8.92
CA LEU A 67 -5.51 22.95 7.90
C LEU A 67 -4.40 21.89 8.03
N TYR A 68 -3.16 22.31 8.28
CA TYR A 68 -2.04 21.43 8.59
C TYR A 68 -2.35 20.55 9.82
N ASP A 69 -2.72 21.15 10.95
CA ASP A 69 -2.97 20.43 12.21
C ASP A 69 -4.17 19.47 12.08
N LYS A 70 -5.24 19.91 11.41
CA LYS A 70 -6.41 19.09 11.11
C LYS A 70 -6.04 17.90 10.21
N GLY A 71 -5.20 18.12 9.20
CA GLY A 71 -4.71 17.06 8.31
C GLY A 71 -3.94 15.98 9.07
N ILE A 72 -2.97 16.39 9.89
CA ILE A 72 -2.17 15.50 10.74
C ILE A 72 -3.07 14.73 11.71
N HIS A 73 -3.99 15.41 12.41
CA HIS A 73 -4.86 14.79 13.40
C HIS A 73 -5.85 13.79 12.77
N ARG A 74 -6.42 14.12 11.60
CA ARG A 74 -7.43 13.28 10.96
C ARG A 74 -6.83 12.08 10.22
N HIS A 75 -5.73 12.29 9.51
CA HIS A 75 -5.20 11.31 8.57
C HIS A 75 -3.89 10.64 9.02
N TYR A 76 -3.23 11.17 10.05
CA TYR A 76 -1.93 10.71 10.55
C TYR A 76 -0.80 10.74 9.51
N PHE A 77 -0.99 11.60 8.51
CA PHE A 77 -0.03 12.08 7.52
C PHE A 77 -0.34 13.55 7.22
N ASN A 78 0.59 14.25 6.59
CA ASN A 78 0.50 15.67 6.29
C ASN A 78 -0.37 15.94 5.05
N ALA A 79 -1.69 15.97 5.25
CA ALA A 79 -2.64 16.23 4.17
C ALA A 79 -2.44 17.61 3.53
N TRP A 80 -1.96 18.61 4.28
CA TRP A 80 -1.65 19.94 3.75
C TRP A 80 -0.48 19.90 2.73
N VAL A 81 0.58 19.13 2.99
CA VAL A 81 1.64 18.89 1.99
C VAL A 81 1.08 18.15 0.77
N SER A 82 0.20 17.17 0.98
CA SER A 82 -0.50 16.52 -0.14
C SER A 82 -1.29 17.52 -0.98
N ASP A 83 -2.03 18.43 -0.36
CA ASP A 83 -2.80 19.45 -1.10
C ASP A 83 -1.87 20.39 -1.89
N LYS A 84 -0.69 20.75 -1.35
CA LYS A 84 0.34 21.53 -2.07
C LYS A 84 0.94 20.80 -3.28
N ILE A 85 1.13 19.48 -3.18
CA ILE A 85 1.56 18.66 -4.32
C ILE A 85 0.52 18.69 -5.44
N GLY A 86 -0.76 18.76 -5.06
CA GLY A 86 -1.85 18.87 -6.01
C GLY A 86 -2.35 17.51 -6.54
N PRO A 87 -3.18 17.55 -7.60
CA PRO A 87 -3.93 16.40 -8.10
C PRO A 87 -3.08 15.40 -8.87
N GLU A 88 -1.91 15.78 -9.38
CA GLU A 88 -1.08 14.96 -10.26
C GLU A 88 0.39 15.24 -9.99
N ARG A 89 1.22 14.19 -9.98
CA ARG A 89 2.67 14.30 -10.05
C ARG A 89 3.26 13.16 -10.87
N GLU A 90 4.45 13.39 -11.39
CA GLU A 90 5.21 12.34 -12.06
C GLU A 90 5.98 11.50 -11.04
N ILE A 91 5.99 10.19 -11.24
CA ILE A 91 6.77 9.23 -10.46
C ILE A 91 7.67 8.52 -11.44
N GLU A 92 8.98 8.61 -11.21
CA GLU A 92 9.97 7.93 -12.03
C GLU A 92 9.87 6.41 -11.89
N ILE A 93 10.40 5.68 -12.87
CA ILE A 93 10.43 4.22 -12.83
C ILE A 93 11.32 3.76 -11.67
N GLN A 94 10.72 3.01 -10.73
CA GLN A 94 11.41 2.52 -9.52
C GLN A 94 11.89 1.07 -9.67
N ALA A 95 11.32 0.33 -10.64
CA ALA A 95 11.69 -1.06 -10.93
C ALA A 95 13.17 -1.18 -11.33
N HIS A 96 13.72 -2.39 -11.24
CA HIS A 96 15.06 -2.66 -11.76
C HIS A 96 15.11 -2.36 -13.26
N GLU A 97 16.23 -1.83 -13.77
CA GLU A 97 16.35 -1.40 -15.18
C GLU A 97 15.98 -2.50 -16.18
N LYS A 98 16.40 -3.74 -15.89
CA LYS A 98 16.08 -4.95 -16.68
C LYS A 98 14.60 -5.31 -16.73
N CYS A 99 13.75 -4.80 -15.81
CA CYS A 99 12.30 -4.96 -15.94
C CYS A 99 11.75 -4.30 -17.22
N SER A 100 12.51 -3.35 -17.80
CA SER A 100 12.14 -2.72 -19.06
C SER A 100 12.21 -3.69 -20.26
N GLU A 101 13.03 -4.74 -20.17
CA GLU A 101 13.31 -5.73 -21.21
C GLU A 101 12.24 -6.83 -21.29
N ILE A 102 11.39 -6.97 -20.26
CA ILE A 102 10.35 -7.99 -20.21
C ILE A 102 9.17 -7.58 -21.11
N ASP A 103 8.82 -8.45 -22.04
CA ASP A 103 7.63 -8.28 -22.86
C ASP A 103 6.38 -8.78 -22.11
N TYR A 104 5.37 -7.91 -22.03
CA TYR A 104 4.05 -8.19 -21.49
C TYR A 104 2.94 -8.05 -22.54
N SER A 105 3.29 -8.07 -23.83
CA SER A 105 2.34 -7.88 -24.94
C SER A 105 1.23 -8.94 -24.96
N HIS A 106 1.52 -10.15 -24.47
CA HIS A 106 0.60 -11.29 -24.34
C HIS A 106 -0.44 -11.15 -23.21
N VAL A 107 -0.27 -10.21 -22.28
CA VAL A 107 -1.20 -10.01 -21.16
C VAL A 107 -2.53 -9.46 -21.67
N ASN A 108 -3.62 -10.17 -21.39
CA ASN A 108 -4.96 -9.82 -21.86
C ASN A 108 -6.07 -9.84 -20.78
N LEU A 109 -5.71 -10.11 -19.52
CA LEU A 109 -6.65 -10.10 -18.40
C LEU A 109 -7.19 -8.69 -18.12
N LYS A 110 -8.52 -8.57 -18.00
CA LYS A 110 -9.21 -7.34 -17.60
C LYS A 110 -9.22 -7.22 -16.09
N THR A 111 -8.92 -6.03 -15.58
CA THR A 111 -8.68 -5.80 -14.15
C THR A 111 -9.70 -4.85 -13.55
N SER A 112 -10.33 -5.26 -12.45
CA SER A 112 -11.08 -4.38 -11.56
C SER A 112 -10.17 -3.95 -10.42
N ILE A 113 -9.89 -2.65 -10.32
CA ILE A 113 -9.08 -2.09 -9.23
C ILE A 113 -10.01 -1.71 -8.10
N VAL A 114 -9.86 -2.31 -6.93
CA VAL A 114 -10.73 -2.12 -5.77
C VAL A 114 -10.00 -1.30 -4.71
N ILE A 115 -10.57 -0.16 -4.36
CA ILE A 115 -10.04 0.78 -3.39
C ILE A 115 -11.10 1.00 -2.30
N VAL A 116 -10.82 0.48 -1.11
CA VAL A 116 -11.65 0.70 0.07
C VAL A 116 -11.10 1.91 0.83
N TYR A 117 -11.98 2.80 1.26
CA TYR A 117 -11.58 3.96 2.06
C TYR A 117 -12.58 4.26 3.17
N HIS A 118 -12.08 4.94 4.19
CA HIS A 118 -12.89 5.53 5.24
C HIS A 118 -12.22 6.81 5.72
N ASN A 119 -12.91 7.95 5.58
CA ASN A 119 -12.42 9.27 5.98
C ASN A 119 -11.04 9.63 5.36
N GLU A 120 -10.77 9.19 4.13
CA GLU A 120 -9.49 9.44 3.46
C GLU A 120 -9.36 10.90 2.97
N ALA A 121 -8.11 11.38 2.84
CA ALA A 121 -7.85 12.72 2.31
C ALA A 121 -8.19 12.82 0.82
N PHE A 122 -8.90 13.89 0.45
CA PHE A 122 -9.38 14.12 -0.91
C PHE A 122 -8.23 14.19 -1.95
N SER A 123 -7.18 14.97 -1.67
CA SER A 123 -6.04 15.11 -2.60
C SER A 123 -5.32 13.80 -2.87
N VAL A 124 -5.21 12.95 -1.87
CA VAL A 124 -4.57 11.63 -1.98
C VAL A 124 -5.39 10.71 -2.89
N LEU A 125 -6.71 10.63 -2.70
CA LEU A 125 -7.58 9.85 -3.57
C LEU A 125 -7.55 10.35 -5.01
N VAL A 126 -7.64 11.66 -5.23
CA VAL A 126 -7.56 12.25 -6.57
C VAL A 126 -6.24 11.86 -7.25
N ARG A 127 -5.11 12.02 -6.55
CA ARG A 127 -3.79 11.69 -7.10
C ARG A 127 -3.64 10.21 -7.42
N MET A 128 -4.14 9.35 -6.53
CA MET A 128 -4.18 7.91 -6.76
C MET A 128 -4.97 7.57 -8.03
N ILE A 129 -6.18 8.09 -8.19
CA ILE A 129 -7.04 7.79 -9.35
C ILE A 129 -6.40 8.32 -10.64
N ASN A 130 -5.87 9.55 -10.64
CA ASN A 130 -5.18 10.09 -11.81
C ASN A 130 -3.95 9.25 -12.19
N GLY A 131 -3.16 8.80 -11.20
CA GLY A 131 -2.04 7.89 -11.41
C GLY A 131 -2.46 6.55 -12.02
N LEU A 132 -3.60 6.00 -11.59
CA LEU A 132 -4.16 4.78 -12.17
C LEU A 132 -4.52 4.98 -13.66
N PHE A 133 -5.17 6.08 -14.02
CA PHE A 133 -5.46 6.38 -15.43
C PHE A 133 -4.19 6.64 -16.25
N ARG A 134 -3.17 7.26 -15.66
CA ARG A 134 -1.90 7.58 -16.34
C ARG A 134 -1.04 6.35 -16.61
N TYR A 135 -0.92 5.45 -15.63
CA TYR A 135 0.05 4.35 -15.67
C TYR A 135 -0.57 2.96 -15.89
N THR A 136 -1.89 2.89 -16.09
CA THR A 136 -2.57 1.62 -16.41
C THR A 136 -2.99 1.60 -17.88
N PRO A 137 -2.56 0.61 -18.68
CA PRO A 137 -3.04 0.48 -20.05
C PRO A 137 -4.56 0.31 -20.11
N SER A 138 -5.23 1.12 -20.94
CA SER A 138 -6.69 1.10 -21.11
C SER A 138 -7.23 -0.28 -21.54
N LYS A 139 -6.42 -1.05 -22.27
CA LYS A 139 -6.77 -2.44 -22.66
C LYS A 139 -6.82 -3.40 -21.46
N LEU A 140 -6.20 -3.08 -20.33
CA LEU A 140 -6.16 -3.93 -19.13
C LEU A 140 -7.12 -3.44 -18.05
N LEU A 141 -7.42 -2.14 -18.00
CA LEU A 141 -8.35 -1.56 -17.03
C LEU A 141 -9.81 -1.85 -17.42
N LYS A 142 -10.54 -2.55 -16.54
CA LYS A 142 -11.99 -2.77 -16.68
C LYS A 142 -12.78 -1.68 -15.97
N GLU A 143 -12.42 -1.39 -14.73
CA GLU A 143 -13.10 -0.45 -13.84
C GLU A 143 -12.23 -0.18 -12.61
N ILE A 144 -12.52 0.94 -11.93
CA ILE A 144 -12.01 1.31 -10.62
C ILE A 144 -13.21 1.40 -9.69
N ILE A 145 -13.21 0.59 -8.63
CA ILE A 145 -14.26 0.52 -7.63
C ILE A 145 -13.78 1.27 -6.40
N LEU A 146 -14.41 2.43 -6.15
CA LEU A 146 -14.23 3.23 -4.95
C LEU A 146 -15.33 2.86 -3.96
N TYR A 147 -14.94 2.26 -2.84
CA TYR A 147 -15.86 1.73 -1.84
C TYR A 147 -15.71 2.49 -0.52
N ASP A 148 -16.71 3.32 -0.19
CA ASP A 148 -16.81 4.08 1.05
C ASP A 148 -17.32 3.18 2.20
N ASP A 149 -16.42 2.81 3.12
CA ASP A 149 -16.75 2.08 4.34
C ASP A 149 -17.25 3.07 5.42
N ALA A 150 -18.44 3.64 5.18
CA ALA A 150 -19.16 4.55 6.07
C ALA A 150 -18.34 5.75 6.58
N SER A 151 -17.75 6.55 5.68
CA SER A 151 -17.10 7.83 6.04
C SER A 151 -18.09 8.80 6.69
N GLU A 152 -17.61 9.54 7.69
CA GLU A 152 -18.41 10.37 8.60
C GLU A 152 -18.70 11.79 8.08
N SER A 153 -18.01 12.22 7.01
CA SER A 153 -18.03 13.61 6.51
C SER A 153 -19.43 14.08 6.05
N HIS A 154 -19.79 15.32 6.41
CA HIS A 154 -21.01 15.99 5.94
C HIS A 154 -21.00 16.28 4.43
N SER A 155 -19.82 16.50 3.83
CA SER A 155 -19.66 16.56 2.38
C SER A 155 -19.28 15.18 1.86
N SER A 156 -20.07 14.65 0.93
CA SER A 156 -19.76 13.38 0.27
C SER A 156 -18.51 13.55 -0.58
N ILE A 157 -17.44 12.85 -0.23
CA ILE A 157 -16.18 12.83 -0.99
C ILE A 157 -16.42 12.36 -2.44
N GLU A 158 -17.40 11.49 -2.65
CA GLU A 158 -17.87 11.10 -3.97
C GLU A 158 -18.36 12.30 -4.79
N THR A 159 -19.11 13.21 -4.19
CA THR A 159 -19.57 14.43 -4.88
C THR A 159 -18.39 15.28 -5.33
N GLN A 160 -17.41 15.48 -4.44
CA GLN A 160 -16.19 16.25 -4.76
C GLN A 160 -15.35 15.57 -5.84
N LEU A 161 -15.23 14.25 -5.80
CA LEU A 161 -14.54 13.44 -6.81
C LEU A 161 -15.23 13.53 -8.18
N LYS A 162 -16.57 13.48 -8.21
CA LYS A 162 -17.36 13.67 -9.44
C LYS A 162 -17.22 15.09 -9.99
N GLU A 163 -17.19 16.10 -9.12
CA GLU A 163 -16.98 17.50 -9.53
C GLU A 163 -15.58 17.70 -10.11
N TYR A 164 -14.54 17.21 -9.43
CA TYR A 164 -13.16 17.21 -9.94
C TYR A 164 -13.07 16.55 -11.31
N SER A 165 -13.64 15.35 -11.47
CA SER A 165 -13.64 14.64 -12.75
C SER A 165 -14.27 15.47 -13.87
N LYS A 166 -15.43 16.11 -13.62
CA LYS A 166 -16.09 17.00 -14.59
C LYS A 166 -15.20 18.18 -14.99
N LEU A 167 -14.52 18.81 -14.03
CA LEU A 167 -13.59 19.92 -14.31
C LEU A 167 -12.41 19.49 -15.20
N LYS A 168 -11.96 18.24 -15.08
CA LYS A 168 -10.89 17.66 -15.91
C LYS A 168 -11.39 16.99 -17.20
N GLY A 169 -12.59 17.34 -17.67
CA GLY A 169 -13.14 16.84 -18.93
C GLY A 169 -13.86 15.49 -18.83
N GLY A 170 -14.11 14.99 -17.61
CA GLY A 170 -14.88 13.77 -17.38
C GLY A 170 -14.13 12.46 -17.68
N ASN A 171 -12.79 12.50 -17.73
CA ASN A 171 -11.97 11.35 -18.15
C ASN A 171 -12.12 10.10 -17.29
N TRP A 172 -12.62 10.22 -16.05
CA TRP A 172 -12.91 9.06 -15.21
C TRP A 172 -14.14 8.28 -15.71
N GLY A 173 -15.05 8.95 -16.43
CA GLY A 173 -16.18 8.37 -17.14
C GLY A 173 -16.98 7.36 -16.32
N GLU A 174 -17.42 6.30 -17.00
CA GLU A 174 -18.10 5.15 -16.40
C GLU A 174 -17.13 4.13 -15.78
N LEU A 175 -15.82 4.37 -15.91
CA LEU A 175 -14.79 3.45 -15.40
C LEU A 175 -14.67 3.54 -13.86
N VAL A 176 -14.91 4.71 -13.27
CA VAL A 176 -14.90 4.87 -11.80
C VAL A 176 -16.31 4.68 -11.24
N LYS A 177 -16.49 3.61 -10.46
CA LYS A 177 -17.75 3.24 -9.81
C LYS A 177 -17.66 3.53 -8.31
N PHE A 178 -18.71 4.14 -7.78
CA PHE A 178 -18.80 4.53 -6.37
C PHE A 178 -19.82 3.66 -5.65
N PHE A 179 -19.43 3.12 -4.50
CA PHE A 179 -20.28 2.35 -3.61
C PHE A 179 -20.07 2.82 -2.18
N LYS A 180 -21.09 2.65 -1.34
CA LYS A 180 -21.05 3.07 0.07
C LYS A 180 -21.84 2.11 0.96
N THR A 181 -21.30 1.82 2.15
CA THR A 181 -22.07 1.20 3.23
C THR A 181 -22.63 2.25 4.20
N GLU A 182 -23.82 1.96 4.75
CA GLU A 182 -24.43 2.80 5.78
C GLU A 182 -23.69 2.68 7.12
N GLU A 183 -23.26 1.46 7.45
CA GLU A 183 -22.55 1.15 8.68
C GLU A 183 -21.09 0.79 8.43
N ARG A 184 -20.24 1.08 9.41
CA ARG A 184 -18.81 0.77 9.36
C ARG A 184 -18.58 -0.73 9.46
N GLN A 185 -18.16 -1.34 8.36
CA GLN A 185 -17.89 -2.77 8.24
C GLN A 185 -16.47 -3.14 8.66
N GLY A 186 -15.52 -2.21 8.47
CA GLY A 186 -14.10 -2.46 8.63
C GLY A 186 -13.45 -2.98 7.35
N LEU A 187 -12.12 -2.84 7.26
CA LEU A 187 -11.35 -3.10 6.04
C LEU A 187 -11.64 -4.48 5.43
N ILE A 188 -11.70 -5.51 6.28
CA ILE A 188 -11.80 -6.91 5.83
C ILE A 188 -13.15 -7.16 5.14
N ARG A 189 -14.25 -6.84 5.82
CA ARG A 189 -15.61 -6.99 5.26
C ARG A 189 -15.84 -6.04 4.09
N ALA A 190 -15.36 -4.81 4.18
CA ALA A 190 -15.46 -3.85 3.08
C ALA A 190 -14.71 -4.32 1.83
N LYS A 191 -13.51 -4.92 1.96
CA LYS A 191 -12.80 -5.56 0.82
C LYS A 191 -13.63 -6.69 0.21
N VAL A 192 -14.26 -7.53 1.03
CA VAL A 192 -15.15 -8.59 0.54
C VAL A 192 -16.34 -8.01 -0.21
N PHE A 193 -17.06 -7.04 0.36
CA PHE A 193 -18.23 -6.46 -0.28
C PHE A 193 -17.86 -5.71 -1.57
N ALA A 194 -16.78 -4.92 -1.55
CA ALA A 194 -16.28 -4.23 -2.73
C ALA A 194 -15.85 -5.22 -3.84
N SER A 195 -15.24 -6.35 -3.49
CA SER A 195 -14.83 -7.38 -4.45
C SER A 195 -16.00 -8.05 -5.18
N ARG A 196 -17.20 -8.02 -4.59
CA ARG A 196 -18.40 -8.60 -5.21
C ARG A 196 -18.98 -7.71 -6.30
N GLU A 197 -18.67 -6.42 -6.28
CA GLU A 197 -18.98 -5.47 -7.35
C GLU A 197 -18.02 -5.56 -8.55
N ALA A 198 -16.91 -6.29 -8.40
CA ALA A 198 -15.91 -6.46 -9.45
C ALA A 198 -16.36 -7.42 -10.56
N SER A 199 -16.14 -7.00 -11.80
CA SER A 199 -16.50 -7.70 -13.04
C SER A 199 -15.32 -8.06 -13.95
N GLY A 200 -14.09 -7.70 -13.57
CA GLY A 200 -12.86 -8.06 -14.26
C GLY A 200 -12.44 -9.52 -14.01
N ASP A 201 -11.51 -10.01 -14.83
CA ASP A 201 -10.88 -11.33 -14.66
C ASP A 201 -10.01 -11.38 -13.40
N VAL A 202 -9.38 -10.24 -13.05
CA VAL A 202 -8.51 -10.08 -11.89
C VAL A 202 -9.01 -8.91 -11.03
N ILE A 203 -8.99 -9.11 -9.72
CA ILE A 203 -9.16 -8.04 -8.72
C ILE A 203 -7.78 -7.60 -8.27
N VAL A 204 -7.54 -6.29 -8.31
CA VAL A 204 -6.37 -5.68 -7.67
C VAL A 204 -6.83 -4.80 -6.53
N PHE A 205 -6.53 -5.20 -5.30
CA PHE A 205 -6.77 -4.38 -4.13
C PHE A 205 -5.63 -3.37 -3.97
N LEU A 206 -5.97 -2.11 -3.73
CA LEU A 206 -5.05 -1.07 -3.34
C LEU A 206 -5.61 -0.32 -2.12
N ASP A 207 -4.75 0.03 -1.18
CA ASP A 207 -5.12 0.94 -0.11
C ASP A 207 -5.32 2.36 -0.67
N SER A 208 -6.19 3.15 -0.05
CA SER A 208 -6.67 4.45 -0.56
C SER A 208 -5.66 5.60 -0.51
N HIS A 209 -4.40 5.28 -0.23
CA HIS A 209 -3.28 6.21 -0.15
C HIS A 209 -2.03 5.59 -0.80
N CYS A 210 -2.23 5.09 -2.02
CA CYS A 210 -1.17 4.55 -2.86
C CYS A 210 -0.93 5.44 -4.09
N GLU A 211 0.29 5.38 -4.63
CA GLU A 211 0.61 5.93 -5.95
C GLU A 211 1.35 4.88 -6.79
N VAL A 212 0.79 4.55 -7.94
CA VAL A 212 1.33 3.51 -8.83
C VAL A 212 2.43 4.07 -9.74
N THR A 213 3.41 3.24 -10.10
CA THR A 213 4.49 3.60 -11.03
C THR A 213 4.16 3.19 -12.47
N PRO A 214 4.90 3.67 -13.48
CA PRO A 214 4.81 3.10 -14.83
C PRO A 214 5.00 1.57 -14.81
N ARG A 215 4.23 0.85 -15.62
CA ARG A 215 4.29 -0.62 -15.80
C ARG A 215 4.05 -1.43 -14.52
N TRP A 216 3.29 -0.90 -13.57
CA TRP A 216 3.03 -1.60 -12.31
C TRP A 216 2.09 -2.80 -12.46
N LEU A 217 1.17 -2.82 -13.42
CA LEU A 217 0.09 -3.80 -13.46
C LEU A 217 0.48 -5.08 -14.23
N GLU A 218 1.17 -4.92 -15.34
CA GLU A 218 1.49 -6.00 -16.28
C GLU A 218 2.27 -7.16 -15.62
N PRO A 219 3.28 -6.92 -14.75
CA PRO A 219 3.99 -8.00 -14.06
C PRO A 219 3.06 -8.82 -13.15
N LEU A 220 2.06 -8.18 -12.53
CA LEU A 220 1.08 -8.86 -11.67
C LEU A 220 0.19 -9.77 -12.52
N LEU A 221 -0.37 -9.23 -13.62
CA LEU A 221 -1.29 -9.96 -14.48
C LEU A 221 -0.63 -11.09 -15.25
N SER A 222 0.59 -10.90 -15.76
CA SER A 222 1.33 -11.97 -16.46
C SER A 222 1.52 -13.18 -15.55
N THR A 223 1.89 -12.92 -14.29
CA THR A 223 2.13 -13.97 -13.29
C THR A 223 0.86 -14.76 -12.96
N ILE A 224 -0.30 -14.08 -12.91
CA ILE A 224 -1.63 -14.70 -12.69
C ILE A 224 -2.11 -15.43 -13.96
N GLN A 225 -1.84 -14.91 -15.15
CA GLN A 225 -2.24 -15.53 -16.42
C GLN A 225 -1.58 -16.90 -16.62
N GLU A 226 -0.35 -17.07 -16.14
CA GLU A 226 0.34 -18.37 -16.12
C GLU A 226 -0.30 -19.39 -15.18
N ASN A 227 -0.78 -18.95 -14.01
CA ASN A 227 -1.47 -19.79 -13.04
C ASN A 227 -2.46 -18.97 -12.22
N LYS A 228 -3.76 -19.20 -12.47
CA LYS A 228 -4.86 -18.47 -11.81
C LYS A 228 -4.92 -18.66 -10.29
N LYS A 229 -4.26 -19.70 -9.74
CA LYS A 229 -4.19 -19.98 -8.30
C LYS A 229 -3.05 -19.22 -7.59
N ARG A 230 -2.57 -18.13 -8.18
CA ARG A 230 -1.55 -17.25 -7.62
C ARG A 230 -2.18 -15.97 -7.07
N ILE A 231 -1.73 -15.57 -5.89
CA ILE A 231 -1.85 -14.19 -5.41
C ILE A 231 -0.50 -13.51 -5.63
N VAL A 232 -0.52 -12.35 -6.29
CA VAL A 232 0.70 -11.65 -6.68
C VAL A 232 0.71 -10.26 -6.07
N LEU A 233 1.80 -9.93 -5.38
CA LEU A 233 2.00 -8.67 -4.69
C LEU A 233 2.95 -7.77 -5.48
N PRO A 234 2.70 -6.46 -5.55
CA PRO A 234 3.74 -5.50 -5.92
C PRO A 234 4.77 -5.38 -4.80
N VAL A 235 5.95 -4.86 -5.11
CA VAL A 235 6.82 -4.29 -4.08
C VAL A 235 6.21 -2.98 -3.60
N VAL A 236 6.08 -2.85 -2.28
CA VAL A 236 5.47 -1.69 -1.64
C VAL A 236 6.56 -0.67 -1.31
N ASP A 237 6.59 0.41 -2.07
CA ASP A 237 7.50 1.54 -1.87
C ASP A 237 6.98 2.51 -0.81
N LEU A 238 7.88 3.32 -0.25
CA LEU A 238 7.57 4.25 0.83
C LEU A 238 7.20 5.62 0.26
N ILE A 239 6.00 6.10 0.59
CA ILE A 239 5.68 7.52 0.49
C ILE A 239 5.72 8.10 1.90
N ASN A 240 6.64 9.05 2.12
CA ASN A 240 6.85 9.65 3.43
C ASN A 240 5.58 10.37 3.92
N ALA A 241 5.08 10.04 5.12
CA ALA A 241 3.83 10.60 5.63
C ALA A 241 3.86 12.13 5.84
N ASN A 242 5.04 12.74 6.00
CA ASN A 242 5.17 14.17 6.28
C ASN A 242 5.50 14.98 5.02
N LEU A 243 6.46 14.49 4.23
CA LEU A 243 6.99 15.20 3.07
C LEU A 243 6.44 14.68 1.74
N PHE A 244 5.76 13.53 1.75
CA PHE A 244 5.27 12.83 0.56
C PHE A 244 6.35 12.45 -0.46
N GLY A 245 7.63 12.53 -0.10
CA GLY A 245 8.73 11.98 -0.91
C GLY A 245 8.52 10.49 -1.18
N TYR A 246 8.76 10.08 -2.43
CA TYR A 246 8.66 8.69 -2.87
C TYR A 246 10.04 8.04 -2.77
N GLU A 247 10.16 6.95 -2.03
CA GLU A 247 11.40 6.24 -1.77
C GLU A 247 11.27 4.76 -2.12
N LYS A 248 12.25 4.25 -2.86
CA LYS A 248 12.33 2.84 -3.26
C LYS A 248 12.64 1.96 -2.05
N ALA A 249 11.76 0.99 -1.78
CA ALA A 249 11.94 -0.04 -0.77
C ALA A 249 12.87 -1.17 -1.23
N MET A 250 13.51 -1.84 -0.28
CA MET A 250 14.21 -3.09 -0.55
C MET A 250 13.21 -4.22 -0.82
N VAL A 251 13.60 -5.14 -1.71
CA VAL A 251 12.82 -6.35 -1.99
C VAL A 251 12.96 -7.31 -0.81
N ALA A 252 11.83 -7.85 -0.34
CA ALA A 252 11.78 -8.71 0.85
C ALA A 252 10.68 -9.77 0.72
N LYS A 253 10.82 -10.86 1.46
CA LYS A 253 9.74 -11.82 1.71
C LYS A 253 8.91 -11.33 2.90
N GLY A 254 7.63 -11.66 2.89
CA GLY A 254 6.78 -11.58 4.06
C GLY A 254 6.87 -12.86 4.89
N THR A 255 7.05 -12.70 6.20
CA THR A 255 6.96 -13.77 7.18
C THR A 255 6.10 -13.31 8.37
N PHE A 256 6.05 -14.08 9.45
CA PHE A 256 5.34 -13.72 10.67
C PHE A 256 5.99 -14.33 11.91
N ASP A 257 5.68 -13.82 13.10
CA ASP A 257 6.02 -14.46 14.37
C ASP A 257 4.88 -15.34 14.89
N TRP A 258 5.13 -16.15 15.92
CA TRP A 258 4.10 -17.03 16.51
C TRP A 258 2.92 -16.27 17.15
N GLY A 259 3.03 -14.96 17.35
CA GLY A 259 1.90 -14.10 17.68
C GLY A 259 1.03 -13.70 16.49
N LEU A 260 1.34 -14.21 15.29
CA LEU A 260 0.78 -13.83 14.00
C LEU A 260 0.93 -12.33 13.72
N HIS A 261 2.08 -11.74 14.04
CA HIS A 261 2.45 -10.43 13.52
C HIS A 261 3.27 -10.57 12.26
N TYR A 262 2.90 -9.82 11.23
CA TYR A 262 3.65 -9.75 9.97
C TYR A 262 5.05 -9.17 10.19
N ARG A 263 6.03 -9.73 9.48
CA ARG A 263 7.44 -9.29 9.48
C ARG A 263 7.97 -9.29 8.06
N TRP A 264 8.94 -8.41 7.81
CA TRP A 264 9.73 -8.42 6.57
C TRP A 264 10.99 -9.24 6.79
N ASP A 265 11.29 -10.10 5.82
CA ASP A 265 12.47 -10.94 5.77
C ASP A 265 13.30 -10.56 4.53
N TYR A 266 14.41 -9.86 4.76
CA TYR A 266 15.21 -9.27 3.70
C TYR A 266 16.21 -10.27 3.16
N PHE A 267 16.40 -10.24 1.85
CA PHE A 267 17.44 -11.04 1.20
C PHE A 267 18.83 -10.49 1.52
N ASP A 268 19.80 -11.38 1.69
CA ASP A 268 21.22 -11.01 1.65
C ASP A 268 21.56 -10.38 0.30
N TRP A 269 22.49 -9.42 0.30
CA TRP A 269 22.92 -8.74 -0.93
C TRP A 269 23.41 -9.72 -2.02
N SER A 270 24.00 -10.84 -1.61
CA SER A 270 24.47 -11.90 -2.53
C SER A 270 23.35 -12.56 -3.34
N TYR A 271 22.10 -12.52 -2.86
CA TYR A 271 20.93 -13.02 -3.60
C TYR A 271 20.76 -12.31 -4.93
N PHE A 272 21.05 -11.01 -4.98
CA PHE A 272 20.88 -10.16 -6.17
C PHE A 272 22.06 -10.26 -7.16
N ASN A 273 23.12 -11.01 -6.82
CA ASN A 273 24.21 -11.30 -7.76
C ASN A 273 23.75 -12.17 -8.93
N ASN A 274 22.71 -12.98 -8.75
CA ASN A 274 22.01 -13.59 -9.86
C ASN A 274 21.03 -12.57 -10.45
N GLU A 275 21.30 -12.12 -11.67
CA GLU A 275 20.51 -11.07 -12.31
C GLU A 275 19.03 -11.41 -12.46
N GLU A 276 18.67 -12.69 -12.65
CA GLU A 276 17.28 -13.14 -12.76
C GLU A 276 16.46 -12.81 -11.49
N ASN A 277 17.10 -12.84 -10.31
CA ASN A 277 16.44 -12.56 -9.04
C ASN A 277 15.96 -11.10 -8.92
N ASN A 278 16.48 -10.20 -9.74
CA ASN A 278 16.06 -8.79 -9.75
C ASN A 278 14.73 -8.58 -10.50
N ILE A 279 14.34 -9.53 -11.35
CA ILE A 279 13.22 -9.37 -12.28
C ILE A 279 12.15 -10.46 -12.16
N LYS A 280 12.53 -11.66 -11.72
CA LYS A 280 11.63 -12.82 -11.66
C LYS A 280 10.73 -12.77 -10.42
N PRO A 281 9.42 -13.06 -10.55
CA PRO A 281 8.57 -13.23 -9.39
C PRO A 281 9.08 -14.34 -8.45
N TYR A 282 9.02 -14.09 -7.14
CA TYR A 282 9.53 -15.00 -6.11
C TYR A 282 8.47 -15.34 -5.07
N LYS A 283 8.60 -16.53 -4.47
CA LYS A 283 7.67 -17.04 -3.43
C LYS A 283 7.86 -16.30 -2.12
N THR A 284 6.75 -15.97 -1.48
CA THR A 284 6.70 -15.38 -0.15
C THR A 284 5.76 -16.16 0.77
N PRO A 285 6.17 -16.50 2.01
CA PRO A 285 5.32 -17.18 2.98
C PRO A 285 4.02 -16.41 3.27
N THR A 286 4.12 -15.09 3.44
CA THR A 286 2.96 -14.23 3.72
C THR A 286 2.93 -12.98 2.86
N MET A 287 1.74 -12.40 2.77
CA MET A 287 1.47 -11.10 2.17
C MET A 287 1.32 -10.00 3.24
N SER A 288 1.68 -8.77 2.89
CA SER A 288 1.40 -7.59 3.73
C SER A 288 -0.10 -7.28 3.82
N GLY A 289 -0.87 -7.62 2.76
CA GLY A 289 -2.33 -7.65 2.74
C GLY A 289 -3.02 -6.41 2.16
N GLY A 290 -2.37 -5.25 2.20
CA GLY A 290 -2.91 -3.99 1.66
C GLY A 290 -3.09 -4.05 0.14
N LEU A 291 -2.01 -4.39 -0.56
CA LEU A 291 -1.92 -4.39 -2.01
C LEU A 291 -1.71 -5.80 -2.56
N LEU A 292 -2.64 -6.30 -3.38
CA LEU A 292 -2.53 -7.62 -4.00
C LEU A 292 -3.36 -7.72 -5.27
N ALA A 293 -2.93 -8.60 -6.18
CA ALA A 293 -3.68 -9.03 -7.35
C ALA A 293 -4.07 -10.50 -7.22
N ILE A 294 -5.33 -10.82 -7.56
CA ILE A 294 -5.85 -12.19 -7.54
C ILE A 294 -6.93 -12.38 -8.60
N SER A 295 -6.99 -13.57 -9.20
CA SER A 295 -8.12 -13.96 -10.06
C SER A 295 -9.45 -13.80 -9.31
N THR A 296 -10.43 -13.13 -9.94
CA THR A 296 -11.76 -12.92 -9.37
C THR A 296 -12.45 -14.24 -9.04
N GLU A 297 -12.32 -15.21 -9.94
CA GLU A 297 -12.86 -16.56 -9.77
C GLU A 297 -12.18 -17.28 -8.60
N TYR A 298 -10.84 -17.22 -8.55
CA TYR A 298 -10.08 -17.89 -7.50
C TYR A 298 -10.33 -17.29 -6.12
N PHE A 299 -10.46 -15.96 -6.00
CA PHE A 299 -10.80 -15.30 -4.74
C PHE A 299 -12.14 -15.80 -4.17
N ARG A 300 -13.14 -16.02 -5.03
CA ARG A 300 -14.44 -16.59 -4.65
C ARG A 300 -14.33 -18.08 -4.33
N GLU A 301 -13.60 -18.86 -5.13
CA GLU A 301 -13.36 -20.30 -4.93
C GLU A 301 -12.78 -20.59 -3.53
N ILE A 302 -11.77 -19.81 -3.13
CA ILE A 302 -11.10 -19.96 -1.82
C ILE A 302 -11.83 -19.27 -0.67
N GLY A 303 -13.07 -18.83 -0.87
CA GLY A 303 -13.95 -18.34 0.19
C GLY A 303 -13.68 -16.92 0.67
N GLU A 304 -13.14 -16.05 -0.21
CA GLU A 304 -12.88 -14.63 0.01
C GLU A 304 -12.05 -14.40 1.31
N TYR A 305 -12.26 -13.30 2.04
CA TYR A 305 -11.77 -13.19 3.43
C TYR A 305 -12.78 -13.79 4.42
N ASP A 306 -12.30 -14.13 5.62
CA ASP A 306 -13.16 -14.47 6.74
C ASP A 306 -13.95 -13.23 7.22
N VAL A 307 -15.22 -13.14 6.82
CA VAL A 307 -16.13 -12.04 7.21
C VAL A 307 -16.45 -11.99 8.71
N GLY A 308 -16.08 -13.05 9.47
CA GLY A 308 -16.14 -13.03 10.93
C GLY A 308 -15.02 -12.22 11.57
N MET A 309 -13.97 -11.85 10.83
CA MET A 309 -12.94 -10.94 11.32
C MET A 309 -13.45 -9.50 11.45
N GLU A 310 -12.88 -8.78 12.42
CA GLU A 310 -13.30 -7.43 12.79
C GLU A 310 -12.25 -6.39 12.40
N ILE A 311 -12.70 -5.31 11.76
CA ILE A 311 -11.96 -4.08 11.41
C ILE A 311 -10.65 -4.29 10.64
N TRP A 312 -9.60 -4.76 11.28
CA TRP A 312 -8.25 -4.85 10.73
C TRP A 312 -7.40 -5.86 11.50
N GLY A 313 -6.54 -6.58 10.78
CA GLY A 313 -5.42 -7.36 11.30
C GLY A 313 -5.66 -8.86 11.17
N GLY A 314 -4.60 -9.60 10.86
CA GLY A 314 -4.61 -11.06 10.77
C GLY A 314 -5.15 -11.61 9.45
N GLU A 315 -5.91 -10.83 8.66
CA GLU A 315 -6.49 -11.27 7.39
C GLU A 315 -5.45 -11.59 6.33
N ASN A 316 -4.33 -10.87 6.37
CA ASN A 316 -3.22 -11.02 5.44
C ASN A 316 -2.50 -12.35 5.67
N ILE A 317 -2.26 -12.72 6.93
CA ILE A 317 -1.65 -14.01 7.30
C ILE A 317 -2.66 -15.14 7.06
N GLU A 318 -3.93 -14.96 7.42
CA GLU A 318 -4.97 -15.96 7.20
C GLU A 318 -5.11 -16.38 5.74
N LEU A 319 -5.23 -15.39 4.85
CA LEU A 319 -5.33 -15.66 3.42
C LEU A 319 -4.03 -16.28 2.89
N SER A 320 -2.86 -15.86 3.37
CA SER A 320 -1.58 -16.45 2.97
C SER A 320 -1.50 -17.93 3.31
N LEU A 321 -1.84 -18.29 4.55
CA LEU A 321 -1.85 -19.68 5.01
C LEU A 321 -2.87 -20.50 4.22
N ARG A 322 -4.09 -19.98 4.05
CA ARG A 322 -5.12 -20.64 3.24
C ARG A 322 -4.61 -20.93 1.83
N VAL A 323 -4.05 -19.94 1.15
CA VAL A 323 -3.58 -20.10 -0.24
C VAL A 323 -2.53 -21.20 -0.34
N TRP A 324 -1.50 -21.16 0.50
CA TRP A 324 -0.44 -22.18 0.49
C TRP A 324 -0.97 -23.57 0.83
N LEU A 325 -1.75 -23.69 1.91
CA LEU A 325 -2.25 -24.98 2.37
C LEU A 325 -3.26 -25.58 1.40
N CYS A 326 -4.01 -24.76 0.66
CA CYS A 326 -5.06 -25.20 -0.26
C CYS A 326 -4.59 -25.22 -1.73
N GLY A 327 -3.28 -25.27 -1.99
CA GLY A 327 -2.71 -25.57 -3.31
C GLY A 327 -2.52 -24.37 -4.25
N GLY A 328 -2.59 -23.14 -3.75
CA GLY A 328 -2.19 -21.94 -4.46
C GLY A 328 -0.77 -21.50 -4.11
N GLU A 329 -0.37 -20.33 -4.62
CA GLU A 329 0.95 -19.73 -4.36
C GLU A 329 0.81 -18.23 -4.05
N VAL A 330 1.67 -17.73 -3.17
CA VAL A 330 1.81 -16.28 -2.92
C VAL A 330 3.16 -15.83 -3.44
N LEU A 331 3.15 -14.88 -4.37
CA LEU A 331 4.34 -14.37 -5.06
C LEU A 331 4.46 -12.85 -4.91
N VAL A 332 5.69 -12.35 -4.96
CA VAL A 332 5.97 -10.92 -5.18
C VAL A 332 6.56 -10.76 -6.58
N ALA A 333 6.04 -9.81 -7.36
CA ALA A 333 6.58 -9.45 -8.66
C ALA A 333 7.49 -8.21 -8.51
N PRO A 334 8.84 -8.34 -8.53
CA PRO A 334 9.75 -7.23 -8.21
C PRO A 334 9.70 -6.07 -9.22
N CYS A 335 9.24 -6.35 -10.44
CA CYS A 335 9.02 -5.35 -11.50
C CYS A 335 7.72 -4.54 -11.33
N SER A 336 6.80 -4.98 -10.47
CA SER A 336 5.61 -4.21 -10.10
C SER A 336 5.89 -3.44 -8.82
N ARG A 337 5.78 -2.11 -8.87
CA ARG A 337 6.03 -1.24 -7.71
C ARG A 337 4.89 -0.27 -7.49
N VAL A 338 4.51 -0.10 -6.23
CA VAL A 338 3.44 0.81 -5.82
C VAL A 338 3.87 1.49 -4.53
N GLY A 339 3.85 2.82 -4.52
CA GLY A 339 4.15 3.60 -3.33
C GLY A 339 2.95 3.61 -2.41
N HIS A 340 3.19 3.54 -1.12
CA HIS A 340 2.17 3.56 -0.08
C HIS A 340 2.53 4.60 0.99
N VAL A 341 1.56 5.42 1.41
CA VAL A 341 1.78 6.38 2.50
C VAL A 341 1.80 5.65 3.83
N PHE A 342 2.98 5.46 4.40
CA PHE A 342 3.13 4.82 5.71
C PHE A 342 2.82 5.82 6.83
N ARG A 343 1.59 5.77 7.32
CA ARG A 343 1.10 6.61 8.41
C ARG A 343 1.93 6.44 9.69
N THR A 344 2.05 7.53 10.44
CA THR A 344 2.74 7.51 11.76
C THR A 344 1.97 6.69 12.81
N ARG A 345 0.63 6.66 12.69
CA ARG A 345 -0.28 5.84 13.50
C ARG A 345 -1.51 5.45 12.70
N ARG A 346 -2.30 4.51 13.23
CA ARG A 346 -3.55 4.07 12.62
C ARG A 346 -4.64 5.13 12.87
N PRO A 347 -5.39 5.57 11.83
CA PRO A 347 -6.38 6.63 11.98
C PRO A 347 -7.72 6.17 12.53
N TYR A 348 -7.95 4.85 12.63
CA TYR A 348 -9.22 4.26 13.05
C TYR A 348 -9.11 3.63 14.43
N LYS A 349 -10.22 3.67 15.17
CA LYS A 349 -10.38 2.92 16.42
C LYS A 349 -10.81 1.49 16.09
N GLY A 350 -10.30 0.52 16.83
CA GLY A 350 -10.82 -0.85 16.80
C GLY A 350 -12.26 -0.91 17.35
N LYS A 351 -12.89 -2.08 17.26
CA LYS A 351 -14.20 -2.31 17.87
C LYS A 351 -14.11 -2.13 19.38
N ARG A 352 -14.97 -1.29 19.97
CA ARG A 352 -14.88 -0.91 21.39
C ARG A 352 -14.91 -2.16 22.29
N GLY A 353 -13.92 -2.28 23.17
CA GLY A 353 -13.81 -3.41 24.11
C GLY A 353 -13.24 -4.70 23.51
N LEU A 354 -12.81 -4.68 22.25
CA LEU A 354 -12.23 -5.84 21.57
C LEU A 354 -10.86 -5.48 20.99
N ASP A 355 -9.84 -6.25 21.36
CA ASP A 355 -8.58 -6.28 20.62
C ASP A 355 -8.83 -7.02 19.30
N THR A 356 -9.13 -6.27 18.24
CA THR A 356 -9.45 -6.83 16.93
C THR A 356 -8.27 -7.61 16.34
N SER A 357 -7.03 -7.18 16.61
CA SER A 357 -5.84 -7.86 16.11
C SER A 357 -5.70 -9.24 16.75
N LEU A 358 -5.90 -9.33 18.07
CA LEU A 358 -5.84 -10.60 18.79
C LEU A 358 -7.03 -11.50 18.45
N TYR A 359 -8.24 -10.93 18.35
CA TYR A 359 -9.45 -11.67 17.98
C TYR A 359 -9.32 -12.32 16.60
N ASN A 360 -8.90 -11.56 15.58
CA ASN A 360 -8.72 -12.07 14.22
C ASN A 360 -7.58 -13.10 14.16
N ALA A 361 -6.45 -12.83 14.84
CA ALA A 361 -5.34 -13.77 14.91
C ALA A 361 -5.78 -15.10 15.57
N LEU A 362 -6.62 -15.07 16.59
CA LEU A 362 -7.16 -16.27 17.22
C LEU A 362 -8.04 -17.08 16.24
N ARG A 363 -8.89 -16.41 15.45
CA ARG A 363 -9.68 -17.08 14.39
C ARG A 363 -8.77 -17.79 13.39
N THR A 364 -7.74 -17.10 12.90
CA THR A 364 -6.71 -17.68 12.02
C THR A 364 -6.03 -18.89 12.66
N ALA A 365 -5.58 -18.72 13.91
CA ALA A 365 -4.82 -19.73 14.62
C ALA A 365 -5.62 -21.02 14.81
N LYS A 366 -6.89 -20.90 15.23
CA LYS A 366 -7.81 -22.03 15.43
C LYS A 366 -8.07 -22.84 14.17
N VAL A 367 -8.18 -22.18 13.01
CA VAL A 367 -8.51 -22.86 11.75
C VAL A 367 -7.27 -23.45 11.09
N TRP A 368 -6.15 -22.72 11.08
CA TRP A 368 -5.05 -23.00 10.16
C TRP A 368 -3.79 -23.59 10.81
N LEU A 369 -3.52 -23.36 12.10
CA LEU A 369 -2.25 -23.76 12.73
C LEU A 369 -2.20 -25.20 13.26
N GLY A 370 -3.32 -25.93 13.30
CA GLY A 370 -3.35 -27.28 13.85
C GLY A 370 -2.82 -27.33 15.28
N GLU A 371 -1.87 -28.24 15.57
CA GLU A 371 -1.27 -28.36 16.91
C GLU A 371 -0.41 -27.16 17.33
N TYR A 372 0.08 -26.34 16.39
CA TYR A 372 0.89 -25.15 16.70
C TYR A 372 0.05 -24.02 17.31
N TYR A 373 -1.27 -24.08 17.20
CA TYR A 373 -2.16 -23.20 17.96
C TYR A 373 -1.88 -23.31 19.46
N GLU A 374 -1.78 -24.52 20.00
CA GLU A 374 -1.51 -24.73 21.43
C GLU A 374 -0.03 -24.62 21.77
N LYS A 375 0.84 -25.19 20.92
CA LYS A 375 2.29 -25.25 21.18
C LYS A 375 3.00 -23.91 21.05
N GLN A 376 2.53 -23.02 20.16
CA GLN A 376 3.26 -21.79 19.82
C GLN A 376 2.40 -20.53 19.96
N PHE A 377 1.21 -20.49 19.36
CA PHE A 377 0.38 -19.28 19.38
C PHE A 377 -0.12 -18.92 20.78
N LEU A 378 -0.63 -19.88 21.55
CA LEU A 378 -1.11 -19.61 22.91
C LEU A 378 -0.01 -19.12 23.88
N PRO A 379 1.21 -19.68 23.87
CA PRO A 379 2.35 -19.10 24.60
C PRO A 379 2.70 -17.68 24.15
N ALA A 380 2.70 -17.41 22.84
CA ALA A 380 3.00 -16.08 22.29
C ALA A 380 1.89 -15.05 22.56
N ARG A 381 0.64 -15.50 22.74
CA ARG A 381 -0.55 -14.66 22.96
C ARG A 381 -1.45 -15.22 24.08
N PRO A 382 -1.01 -15.25 25.35
CA PRO A 382 -1.76 -15.93 26.43
C PRO A 382 -3.18 -15.37 26.66
N SER A 383 -3.38 -14.07 26.39
CA SER A 383 -4.68 -13.41 26.48
C SER A 383 -5.74 -14.01 25.55
N ALA A 384 -5.35 -14.69 24.46
CA ALA A 384 -6.27 -15.34 23.53
C ALA A 384 -7.13 -16.42 24.19
N LYS A 385 -6.65 -17.05 25.28
CA LYS A 385 -7.40 -18.09 26.02
C LYS A 385 -8.72 -17.59 26.61
N ARG A 386 -8.87 -16.28 26.79
CA ARG A 386 -10.05 -15.64 27.40
C ARG A 386 -11.01 -15.06 26.35
N ILE A 387 -10.73 -15.25 25.07
CA ILE A 387 -11.50 -14.67 23.97
C ILE A 387 -12.25 -15.79 23.27
N ASP A 388 -13.56 -15.59 23.08
CA ASP A 388 -14.37 -16.42 22.19
C ASP A 388 -14.08 -16.00 20.74
N PRO A 389 -13.56 -16.90 19.86
CA PRO A 389 -13.34 -16.57 18.46
C PRO A 389 -14.64 -16.36 17.67
N GLY A 390 -15.82 -16.65 18.23
CA GLY A 390 -17.09 -16.70 17.50
C GLY A 390 -17.20 -17.92 16.60
N ASP A 391 -18.16 -17.92 15.69
CA ASP A 391 -18.40 -19.06 14.80
C ASP A 391 -17.28 -19.19 13.74
N LEU A 392 -16.73 -20.41 13.64
CA LEU A 392 -15.68 -20.81 12.69
C LEU A 392 -16.15 -21.93 11.74
N THR A 393 -17.41 -22.36 11.85
CA THR A 393 -17.97 -23.52 11.13
C THR A 393 -17.73 -23.43 9.63
N GLU A 394 -18.04 -22.29 9.02
CA GLU A 394 -17.85 -22.11 7.56
C GLU A 394 -16.38 -22.10 7.14
N ARG A 395 -15.46 -21.69 8.03
CA ARG A 395 -14.02 -21.73 7.74
C ARG A 395 -13.48 -23.16 7.80
N PHE A 396 -13.94 -23.97 8.76
CA PHE A 396 -13.59 -25.39 8.82
C PHE A 396 -14.16 -26.18 7.63
N LYS A 397 -15.43 -25.98 7.28
CA LYS A 397 -16.04 -26.62 6.08
C LYS A 397 -15.29 -26.26 4.81
N LEU A 398 -14.87 -25.01 4.67
CA LEU A 398 -14.07 -24.57 3.53
C LEU A 398 -12.72 -25.28 3.47
N LYS A 399 -12.01 -25.39 4.61
CA LYS A 399 -10.73 -26.11 4.71
C LYS A 399 -10.86 -27.58 4.29
N GLU A 400 -11.94 -28.24 4.71
CA GLU A 400 -12.25 -29.63 4.33
C GLU A 400 -12.60 -29.74 2.84
N LYS A 401 -13.48 -28.87 2.34
CA LYS A 401 -13.91 -28.84 0.93
C LYS A 401 -12.73 -28.68 -0.03
N LEU A 402 -11.78 -27.81 0.31
CA LEU A 402 -10.59 -27.53 -0.50
C LEU A 402 -9.47 -28.56 -0.30
N GLN A 403 -9.65 -29.54 0.60
CA GLN A 403 -8.67 -30.59 0.92
C GLN A 403 -7.29 -30.00 1.29
N CYS A 404 -7.31 -28.95 2.11
CA CYS A 404 -6.09 -28.23 2.45
C CYS A 404 -5.14 -29.09 3.30
N LYS A 405 -3.85 -28.91 3.06
CA LYS A 405 -2.75 -29.58 3.74
C LYS A 405 -2.69 -29.19 5.24
N PRO A 406 -2.09 -30.02 6.10
CA PRO A 406 -1.80 -29.65 7.48
C PRO A 406 -0.73 -28.55 7.55
N PHE A 407 -0.68 -27.83 8.67
CA PHE A 407 0.27 -26.73 8.86
C PHE A 407 1.74 -27.18 8.86
N ASP A 408 2.02 -28.42 9.26
CA ASP A 408 3.38 -29.01 9.15
C ASP A 408 3.94 -28.89 7.73
N TRP A 409 3.09 -29.12 6.72
CA TRP A 409 3.50 -28.98 5.33
C TRP A 409 3.94 -27.55 5.01
N PHE A 410 3.29 -26.53 5.58
CA PHE A 410 3.69 -25.13 5.37
C PHE A 410 5.07 -24.86 6.00
N ILE A 411 5.32 -25.34 7.22
CA ILE A 411 6.64 -25.22 7.86
C ILE A 411 7.71 -25.91 7.00
N GLU A 412 7.47 -27.15 6.59
CA GLU A 412 8.47 -27.94 5.85
C GLU A 412 8.76 -27.39 4.44
N ASN A 413 7.76 -26.84 3.75
CA ASN A 413 7.86 -26.54 2.32
C ASN A 413 7.90 -25.05 1.99
N ILE A 414 7.34 -24.20 2.85
CA ILE A 414 7.19 -22.76 2.57
C ILE A 414 8.05 -21.93 3.51
N GLU A 415 8.06 -22.23 4.80
CA GLU A 415 8.72 -21.40 5.79
C GLU A 415 9.43 -22.23 6.91
N PRO A 416 10.51 -22.96 6.57
CA PRO A 416 11.22 -23.82 7.52
C PRO A 416 11.91 -23.04 8.65
N ASP A 417 12.13 -21.75 8.46
CA ASP A 417 12.85 -20.89 9.40
C ASP A 417 11.93 -20.32 10.48
N LEU A 418 10.60 -20.52 10.37
CA LEU A 418 9.65 -20.08 11.39
C LEU A 418 9.93 -20.67 12.77
N MET A 419 10.34 -21.95 12.80
CA MET A 419 10.69 -22.65 14.03
C MET A 419 12.01 -22.14 14.61
N ARG A 420 13.01 -21.90 13.76
CA ARG A 420 14.35 -21.46 14.19
C ARG A 420 14.35 -20.05 14.76
N ARG A 421 13.54 -19.16 14.19
CA ARG A 421 13.42 -17.76 14.61
C ARG A 421 12.79 -17.56 16.00
N HIS A 422 12.23 -18.61 16.61
CA HIS A 422 11.76 -18.57 18.00
C HIS A 422 12.88 -18.81 19.02
N ASP A 423 13.98 -19.47 18.64
CA ASP A 423 15.04 -19.87 19.56
C ASP A 423 16.21 -18.85 19.63
N GLU A 424 16.17 -17.80 18.82
CA GLU A 424 17.18 -16.71 18.76
C GLU A 424 16.67 -15.37 19.34
N LEU A 425 15.48 -15.37 19.95
CA LEU A 425 14.88 -14.26 20.72
C LEU A 425 14.62 -14.69 22.15
#